data_AF-A4HAN2-F1
#
_entry.id   AF-A4HAN2-F1
#
_cell.length_a   1.000
_cell.length_b   1.000
_cell.length_c   1.000
_cell.angle_alpha   90.00
_cell.angle_beta   90.00
_cell.angle_gamma   90.00
#
_symmetry.space_group_name_H-M   'P 1'
#
loop_
_entity.id
_entity.type
_entity.pdbx_description
1 polymer ?
#
loop_
_entity_poly.entity_id
_entity_poly.type
_entity_poly.pdbx_seq_one_letter_code
_entity_poly.pdbx_strand_id
1 'polypeptide(L)'
;MGNHWAPYERAWAQDPHHLPRSVCLPALLTEADRAVAAALANLSREYDATITYKSRHALAEPHLTPTEQEGDVATHLTGCHPHDTSQADAERDQRCIEPAVSCASHDWRQLYCSLCFIQAPMVRCSRPAFRQVCRSWGTRIGYTHMLIAESFVKSPHARHAEFALYEGENRLVVQLAAKSGTDAAEAALLLRPYCDAIDLNCGCPQRWAMKDGIGAVLLDQPERVADMVRSIRNAMPDGNTAPMMVSIGGACSSCPATAPPFLPCVVKMRIKDDLRNSVDFARQCEAAGASWLTVHGRSATSQPSAAVQFEAVKLIRENLSVPVVLNGGVRDVSTAMEAALRTGCGGLMSANGLLDNPAMFYSGASRAAMEAELSFVASRCEWSPQTCDPVSLPAETAAPDAFSKAFSPVRPVSFLWAPNRSSADAVLLRYTVPDLWQTAVTPREVISDFMRAAIRTDLTVPTTVQQVLRMARLYVSPAERNHLVLLRSNLSVLNSLQDIGVYVEGGRIGCE
;
A
#
# COMPACT_ATOMS: atom_id res chain seq x y z
N MET A 1 34.39 10.25 12.17
CA MET A 1 33.70 11.02 11.10
C MET A 1 32.83 12.12 11.69
N GLY A 2 33.43 13.08 12.39
CA GLY A 2 32.75 14.30 12.82
C GLY A 2 33.66 15.45 12.45
N ASN A 3 33.25 16.27 11.46
CA ASN A 3 33.76 17.61 11.14
C ASN A 3 33.32 18.14 9.74
N HIS A 4 32.25 17.64 9.12
CA HIS A 4 31.76 18.22 7.86
C HIS A 4 30.74 19.37 8.00
N TRP A 5 30.21 19.62 9.20
CA TRP A 5 29.15 20.63 9.39
C TRP A 5 29.57 21.86 10.22
N ALA A 6 30.73 21.83 10.87
CA ALA A 6 31.23 22.93 11.71
C ALA A 6 31.47 24.29 11.00
N PRO A 7 31.66 24.38 9.66
CA PRO A 7 31.72 25.67 8.97
C PRO A 7 30.33 26.29 8.77
N TYR A 8 29.28 25.47 8.58
CA TYR A 8 27.93 25.93 8.29
C TYR A 8 27.18 26.44 9.53
N GLU A 9 27.41 25.82 10.69
CA GLU A 9 26.82 26.28 11.96
C GLU A 9 27.40 27.62 12.43
N ARG A 10 28.67 27.92 12.09
CA ARG A 10 29.31 29.21 12.40
C ARG A 10 28.84 30.34 11.47
N ALA A 11 28.52 30.03 10.22
CA ALA A 11 27.99 31.01 9.27
C ALA A 11 26.53 31.41 9.57
N TRP A 12 25.76 30.53 10.23
CA TRP A 12 24.36 30.80 10.57
C TRP A 12 24.19 31.61 11.86
N ALA A 13 25.21 31.63 12.73
CA ALA A 13 25.13 32.22 14.07
C ALA A 13 25.63 33.68 14.16
N GLN A 14 26.14 34.27 13.08
CA GLN A 14 26.68 35.62 13.10
C GLN A 14 26.03 36.50 12.01
N ASP A 15 25.21 37.43 12.49
CA ASP A 15 24.63 38.61 11.82
C ASP A 15 23.24 38.46 11.14
N PRO A 16 22.14 38.94 11.77
CA PRO A 16 20.80 38.94 11.18
C PRO A 16 20.53 40.10 10.21
N HIS A 17 21.50 40.95 9.89
CA HIS A 17 21.27 42.16 9.12
C HIS A 17 22.25 42.39 7.97
N HIS A 18 22.42 41.45 7.03
CA HIS A 18 22.79 41.78 5.65
C HIS A 18 22.54 40.62 4.68
N LEU A 19 21.56 40.77 3.79
CA LEU A 19 21.47 40.00 2.54
C LEU A 19 22.44 40.58 1.50
N PRO A 20 23.07 39.72 0.69
CA PRO A 20 23.13 39.98 -0.75
C PRO A 20 22.53 38.84 -1.58
N ARG A 21 22.17 39.22 -2.81
CA ARG A 21 21.30 38.54 -3.77
C ARG A 21 21.90 37.28 -4.41
N SER A 22 20.98 36.45 -4.89
CA SER A 22 21.07 35.41 -5.93
C SER A 22 21.99 34.21 -5.69
N VAL A 23 21.48 33.21 -4.99
CA VAL A 23 21.84 31.82 -5.27
C VAL A 23 20.87 31.30 -6.33
N CYS A 24 21.37 31.02 -7.52
CA CYS A 24 20.57 30.47 -8.63
C CYS A 24 20.18 29.03 -8.28
N LEU A 25 18.96 28.83 -7.78
CA LEU A 25 18.39 27.51 -7.46
C LEU A 25 18.56 26.48 -8.61
N PRO A 26 18.45 26.86 -9.90
CA PRO A 26 18.80 25.99 -11.02
C PRO A 26 20.24 25.45 -11.02
N ALA A 27 21.23 26.23 -10.58
CA ALA A 27 22.63 25.78 -10.53
C ALA A 27 22.87 24.74 -9.42
N LEU A 28 22.17 24.88 -8.29
CA LEU A 28 22.19 23.91 -7.19
C LEU A 28 21.51 22.59 -7.57
N LEU A 29 20.40 22.66 -8.31
CA LEU A 29 19.72 21.48 -8.85
C LEU A 29 20.58 20.79 -9.91
N THR A 30 21.23 21.55 -10.80
CA THR A 30 22.13 20.99 -11.83
C THR A 30 23.33 20.28 -11.20
N GLU A 31 23.89 20.81 -10.11
CA GLU A 31 25.01 20.16 -9.41
C GLU A 31 24.55 18.91 -8.65
N ALA A 32 23.35 18.94 -8.06
CA ALA A 32 22.75 17.76 -7.43
C ALA A 32 22.45 16.65 -8.45
N ASP A 33 21.91 16.98 -9.62
CA ASP A 33 21.65 16.03 -10.70
C ASP A 33 22.96 15.46 -11.26
N ARG A 34 24.01 16.28 -11.37
CA ARG A 34 25.34 15.81 -11.80
C ARG A 34 25.96 14.86 -10.77
N ALA A 35 25.78 15.12 -9.48
CA ALA A 35 26.24 14.25 -8.39
C ALA A 35 25.46 12.92 -8.36
N VAL A 36 24.15 12.94 -8.60
CA VAL A 36 23.31 11.74 -8.71
C VAL A 36 23.69 10.92 -9.94
N ALA A 37 23.90 11.55 -11.10
CA ALA A 37 24.33 10.88 -12.32
C ALA A 37 25.73 10.23 -12.15
N ALA A 38 26.67 10.92 -11.50
CA ALA A 38 27.99 10.37 -11.18
C ALA A 38 27.90 9.18 -10.21
N ALA A 39 27.01 9.23 -9.22
CA ALA A 39 26.77 8.12 -8.29
C ALA A 39 26.16 6.90 -9.00
N LEU A 40 25.21 7.12 -9.91
CA LEU A 40 24.61 6.05 -10.72
C LEU A 40 25.63 5.42 -11.69
N ALA A 41 26.51 6.22 -12.30
CA ALA A 41 27.59 5.71 -13.15
C ALA A 41 28.64 4.90 -12.36
N ASN A 42 28.89 5.24 -11.09
CA ASN A 42 29.75 4.45 -10.20
C ASN A 42 29.09 3.12 -9.81
N LEU A 43 27.81 3.14 -9.45
CA LEU A 43 27.02 1.93 -9.16
C LEU A 43 26.94 0.98 -10.36
N SER A 44 26.79 1.51 -11.58
CA SER A 44 26.81 0.71 -12.81
C SER A 44 28.17 0.05 -13.02
N ARG A 45 29.28 0.77 -12.80
CA ARG A 45 30.63 0.20 -12.95
C ARG A 45 30.95 -0.85 -11.89
N GLU A 46 30.50 -0.66 -10.65
CA GLU A 46 30.61 -1.68 -9.60
C GLU A 46 29.77 -2.93 -9.91
N TYR A 47 28.58 -2.73 -10.48
CA TYR A 47 27.70 -3.82 -10.93
C TYR A 47 28.33 -4.63 -12.08
N ASP A 48 28.88 -3.96 -13.10
CA ASP A 48 29.55 -4.60 -14.23
C ASP A 48 30.82 -5.35 -13.81
N ALA A 49 31.58 -4.81 -12.85
CA ALA A 49 32.73 -5.49 -12.25
C ALA A 49 32.30 -6.76 -11.50
N THR A 50 31.14 -6.74 -10.83
CA THR A 50 30.61 -7.89 -10.07
C THR A 50 30.08 -9.00 -11.00
N ILE A 51 29.46 -8.63 -12.12
CA ILE A 51 29.03 -9.58 -13.16
C ILE A 51 30.25 -10.22 -13.85
N THR A 52 31.28 -9.42 -14.15
CA THR A 52 32.51 -9.90 -14.79
C THR A 52 33.29 -10.84 -13.86
N TYR A 53 33.33 -10.56 -12.55
CA TYR A 53 33.95 -11.43 -11.55
C TYR A 53 33.23 -12.78 -11.42
N LYS A 54 31.89 -12.80 -11.43
CA LYS A 54 31.09 -14.03 -11.38
C LYS A 54 31.21 -14.86 -12.67
N SER A 55 31.39 -14.23 -13.83
CA SER A 55 31.58 -14.93 -15.11
C SER A 55 32.93 -15.67 -15.21
N ARG A 56 33.99 -15.17 -14.54
CA ARG A 56 35.32 -15.80 -14.54
C ARG A 56 35.47 -16.95 -13.55
N HIS A 57 34.62 -17.03 -12.53
CA HIS A 57 34.65 -18.11 -11.54
C HIS A 57 33.75 -19.31 -11.89
N ALA A 58 32.94 -19.22 -12.95
CA ALA A 58 32.05 -20.32 -13.39
C ALA A 58 32.69 -21.29 -14.42
N LEU A 59 33.98 -21.12 -14.75
CA LEU A 59 34.69 -21.94 -15.76
C LEU A 59 35.87 -22.76 -15.22
N ALA A 60 35.91 -23.05 -13.93
CA ALA A 60 36.92 -23.95 -13.37
C ALA A 60 36.28 -24.94 -12.39
N GLU A 61 35.81 -26.08 -12.91
CA GLU A 61 35.63 -27.29 -12.10
C GLU A 61 36.79 -28.26 -12.35
N PRO A 62 37.29 -28.95 -11.30
CA PRO A 62 38.49 -29.77 -11.36
C PRO A 62 38.20 -31.19 -11.86
N HIS A 63 39.12 -31.70 -12.67
CA HIS A 63 39.19 -33.10 -13.09
C HIS A 63 39.25 -34.07 -11.90
N LEU A 64 38.37 -35.06 -11.90
CA LEU A 64 38.51 -36.30 -11.12
C LEU A 64 38.39 -37.50 -12.07
N THR A 65 39.45 -38.29 -12.07
CA THR A 65 39.71 -39.51 -12.85
C THR A 65 38.97 -40.73 -12.29
N PRO A 66 38.56 -41.68 -13.15
CA PRO A 66 38.39 -43.08 -12.76
C PRO A 66 39.35 -44.01 -13.52
N THR A 67 40.13 -44.80 -12.77
CA THR A 67 40.94 -45.93 -13.25
C THR A 67 40.25 -47.26 -12.94
N GLU A 68 40.28 -48.17 -13.94
CA GLU A 68 40.28 -49.65 -13.86
C GLU A 68 38.95 -50.32 -13.43
N GLN A 69 38.46 -51.44 -13.99
CA GLN A 69 39.10 -52.52 -14.75
C GLN A 69 38.01 -53.42 -15.44
N GLU A 70 38.36 -53.91 -16.64
CA GLU A 70 38.13 -55.24 -17.26
C GLU A 70 36.76 -55.97 -17.30
N GLY A 71 36.46 -56.56 -18.48
CA GLY A 71 35.77 -57.86 -18.54
C GLY A 71 34.81 -58.13 -19.72
N ASP A 72 35.37 -58.54 -20.86
CA ASP A 72 34.91 -59.59 -21.80
C ASP A 72 33.48 -59.69 -22.42
N VAL A 73 33.52 -59.74 -23.76
CA VAL A 73 32.93 -60.76 -24.68
C VAL A 73 31.43 -61.09 -24.61
N ALA A 74 30.68 -60.76 -25.68
CA ALA A 74 30.07 -61.73 -26.60
C ALA A 74 28.94 -61.12 -27.47
N THR A 75 29.13 -61.29 -28.77
CA THR A 75 28.17 -61.37 -29.89
C THR A 75 26.71 -61.76 -29.56
N HIS A 76 25.74 -61.10 -30.22
CA HIS A 76 24.75 -61.81 -31.04
C HIS A 76 24.12 -60.89 -32.12
N LEU A 77 24.09 -61.44 -33.34
CA LEU A 77 23.57 -60.94 -34.60
C LEU A 77 22.07 -61.25 -34.79
N THR A 78 21.53 -60.72 -35.90
CA THR A 78 20.35 -61.12 -36.71
C THR A 78 19.06 -60.32 -36.45
N GLY A 79 18.30 -59.81 -37.44
CA GLY A 79 18.36 -59.80 -38.92
C GLY A 79 17.42 -58.68 -39.47
N CYS A 80 17.71 -58.02 -40.60
CA CYS A 80 17.29 -58.34 -41.99
C CYS A 80 15.75 -58.25 -42.19
N HIS A 81 15.13 -57.56 -43.17
CA HIS A 81 15.51 -57.09 -44.52
C HIS A 81 14.36 -56.18 -45.12
N PRO A 82 14.42 -55.67 -46.38
CA PRO A 82 14.14 -54.25 -46.72
C PRO A 82 13.20 -54.01 -47.95
N HIS A 83 13.19 -52.74 -48.40
CA HIS A 83 12.83 -52.18 -49.72
C HIS A 83 11.35 -51.96 -50.06
N ASP A 84 11.00 -50.69 -50.33
CA ASP A 84 10.90 -50.26 -51.73
C ASP A 84 11.09 -48.75 -51.90
N THR A 85 11.78 -48.37 -52.98
CA THR A 85 12.14 -46.99 -53.35
C THR A 85 11.52 -46.65 -54.70
N SER A 86 10.85 -45.50 -54.80
CA SER A 86 10.67 -44.80 -56.07
C SER A 86 10.77 -43.28 -55.88
N GLN A 87 11.89 -42.75 -56.40
CA GLN A 87 12.16 -41.44 -57.01
C GLN A 87 11.05 -40.37 -56.91
N ALA A 88 11.32 -39.23 -56.25
CA ALA A 88 12.00 -38.03 -56.77
C ALA A 88 11.15 -37.22 -57.76
N ASP A 89 10.58 -36.10 -57.31
CA ASP A 89 11.02 -34.74 -57.71
C ASP A 89 9.99 -33.66 -57.34
N ALA A 90 10.55 -32.52 -56.92
CA ALA A 90 9.97 -31.17 -56.87
C ALA A 90 8.72 -30.93 -55.98
N GLU A 91 8.92 -30.25 -54.85
CA GLU A 91 8.48 -28.85 -54.70
C GLU A 91 8.88 -28.29 -53.32
N ARG A 92 9.13 -26.97 -53.31
CA ARG A 92 9.64 -26.18 -52.18
C ARG A 92 8.74 -26.30 -50.96
N ASP A 93 9.27 -26.91 -49.90
CA ASP A 93 8.57 -26.96 -48.62
C ASP A 93 8.93 -25.76 -47.75
N GLN A 94 7.93 -24.92 -47.58
CA GLN A 94 7.93 -23.63 -46.93
C GLN A 94 7.96 -23.82 -45.42
N ARG A 95 9.14 -24.13 -44.87
CA ARG A 95 9.38 -24.04 -43.43
C ARG A 95 9.67 -22.58 -43.06
N CYS A 96 8.59 -21.83 -42.86
CA CYS A 96 8.63 -20.62 -42.06
C CYS A 96 9.23 -20.98 -40.69
N ILE A 97 10.46 -20.53 -40.48
CA ILE A 97 11.05 -20.43 -39.16
C ILE A 97 10.19 -19.40 -38.42
N GLU A 98 9.30 -19.87 -37.56
CA GLU A 98 8.61 -19.00 -36.62
C GLU A 98 9.70 -18.32 -35.75
N PRO A 99 9.75 -16.98 -35.68
CA PRO A 99 10.62 -16.32 -34.74
C PRO A 99 10.04 -16.58 -33.33
N ALA A 100 10.70 -17.46 -32.59
CA ALA A 100 10.53 -17.61 -31.16
C ALA A 100 11.02 -16.35 -30.43
N VAL A 101 10.23 -15.27 -30.44
CA VAL A 101 10.28 -14.20 -29.45
C VAL A 101 8.84 -13.74 -29.17
N SER A 102 8.11 -14.56 -28.41
CA SER A 102 6.99 -14.03 -27.63
C SER A 102 7.59 -13.10 -26.59
N CYS A 103 7.62 -11.79 -26.89
CA CYS A 103 7.76 -10.74 -25.89
C CYS A 103 6.71 -11.01 -24.81
N ALA A 104 7.12 -11.60 -23.68
CA ALA A 104 6.29 -11.64 -22.50
C ALA A 104 6.15 -10.20 -22.03
N SER A 105 5.22 -9.46 -22.62
CA SER A 105 4.88 -8.11 -22.19
C SER A 105 4.60 -8.19 -20.71
N HIS A 106 5.42 -7.54 -19.89
CA HIS A 106 5.21 -7.43 -18.45
C HIS A 106 3.83 -6.79 -18.22
N ASP A 107 2.82 -7.65 -18.04
CA ASP A 107 1.45 -7.18 -17.94
C ASP A 107 1.23 -6.54 -16.55
N TRP A 108 1.52 -5.24 -16.48
CA TRP A 108 1.29 -4.39 -15.33
C TRP A 108 -0.18 -4.44 -14.90
N ARG A 109 -1.12 -4.66 -15.83
CA ARG A 109 -2.55 -4.74 -15.54
C ARG A 109 -2.86 -6.02 -14.78
N GLN A 110 -2.25 -7.14 -15.15
CA GLN A 110 -2.38 -8.38 -14.39
C GLN A 110 -1.82 -8.22 -12.97
N LEU A 111 -0.64 -7.61 -12.82
CA LEU A 111 -0.07 -7.33 -11.49
C LEU A 111 -1.02 -6.42 -10.70
N TYR A 112 -1.44 -5.28 -11.25
CA TYR A 112 -2.39 -4.36 -10.63
C TYR A 112 -3.63 -5.07 -10.09
N CYS A 113 -4.30 -5.86 -10.95
CA CYS A 113 -5.52 -6.57 -10.60
C CYS A 113 -5.32 -7.64 -9.52
N SER A 114 -4.09 -8.11 -9.32
CA SER A 114 -3.75 -9.07 -8.27
C SER A 114 -3.50 -8.42 -6.90
N LEU A 115 -3.21 -7.11 -6.85
CA LEU A 115 -2.86 -6.42 -5.61
C LEU A 115 -4.08 -5.98 -4.82
N CYS A 116 -3.91 -5.91 -3.50
CA CYS A 116 -4.89 -5.38 -2.57
C CYS A 116 -4.42 -4.03 -2.04
N PHE A 117 -5.06 -2.95 -2.49
CA PHE A 117 -4.80 -1.60 -1.99
C PHE A 117 -5.60 -1.30 -0.72
N ILE A 118 -4.93 -0.82 0.31
CA ILE A 118 -5.46 -0.71 1.67
C ILE A 118 -5.31 0.73 2.17
N GLN A 119 -6.39 1.29 2.72
CA GLN A 119 -6.33 2.57 3.42
C GLN A 119 -5.83 2.37 4.84
N ALA A 120 -4.74 3.05 5.21
CA ALA A 120 -4.10 2.92 6.52
C ALA A 120 -4.88 3.61 7.65
N PRO A 121 -4.82 3.11 8.89
CA PRO A 121 -5.44 3.78 10.03
C PRO A 121 -4.73 5.11 10.33
N MET A 122 -5.49 6.20 10.36
CA MET A 122 -4.99 7.55 10.58
C MET A 122 -5.88 8.27 11.59
N VAL A 123 -5.30 8.63 12.74
CA VAL A 123 -5.97 9.34 13.84
C VAL A 123 -6.71 10.56 13.27
N ARG A 124 -8.00 10.66 13.59
CA ARG A 124 -8.96 11.68 13.10
C ARG A 124 -9.25 11.70 11.60
N CYS A 125 -8.39 11.19 10.72
CA CYS A 125 -8.66 11.23 9.27
C CYS A 125 -9.50 10.06 8.78
N SER A 126 -9.24 8.85 9.28
CA SER A 126 -9.89 7.60 8.85
C SER A 126 -11.33 7.43 9.39
N ARG A 127 -12.11 8.51 9.32
CA ARG A 127 -13.55 8.55 9.63
C ARG A 127 -14.39 8.13 8.43
N PRO A 128 -15.69 7.81 8.62
CA PRO A 128 -16.54 7.24 7.56
C PRO A 128 -16.44 7.95 6.21
N ALA A 129 -16.53 9.29 6.18
CA ALA A 129 -16.39 10.07 4.95
C ALA A 129 -15.12 9.74 4.14
N PHE A 130 -13.96 9.74 4.79
CA PHE A 130 -12.69 9.46 4.11
C PHE A 130 -12.62 7.99 3.64
N ARG A 131 -13.08 7.05 4.49
CA ARG A 131 -13.09 5.63 4.14
C ARG A 131 -14.01 5.35 2.95
N GLN A 132 -15.17 5.98 2.90
CA GLN A 132 -16.13 5.87 1.80
C GLN A 132 -15.54 6.37 0.48
N VAL A 133 -14.87 7.53 0.49
CA VAL A 133 -14.21 8.07 -0.70
C VAL A 133 -13.08 7.15 -1.16
N CYS A 134 -12.16 6.75 -0.27
CA CYS A 134 -11.10 5.82 -0.64
C CYS A 134 -11.66 4.51 -1.24
N ARG A 135 -12.74 3.97 -0.66
CA ARG A 135 -13.40 2.75 -1.14
C ARG A 135 -13.99 2.93 -2.54
N SER A 136 -14.64 4.07 -2.77
CA SER A 136 -15.26 4.42 -4.07
C SER A 136 -14.22 4.62 -5.18
N TRP A 137 -13.00 5.00 -4.79
CA TRP A 137 -11.90 5.36 -5.68
C TRP A 137 -10.69 4.39 -5.61
N GLY A 138 -10.94 3.12 -5.34
CA GLY A 138 -9.98 2.04 -5.63
C GLY A 138 -9.32 1.35 -4.45
N THR A 139 -9.55 1.77 -3.19
CA THR A 139 -9.14 0.94 -2.05
C THR A 139 -10.09 -0.23 -1.83
N ARG A 140 -9.54 -1.38 -1.40
CA ARG A 140 -10.30 -2.62 -1.18
C ARG A 140 -10.64 -2.86 0.28
N ILE A 141 -9.73 -2.47 1.18
CA ILE A 141 -9.87 -2.58 2.63
C ILE A 141 -9.72 -1.20 3.24
N GLY A 142 -10.67 -0.85 4.11
CA GLY A 142 -10.64 0.36 4.94
C GLY A 142 -10.19 0.03 6.35
N TYR A 143 -9.46 0.96 6.97
CA TYR A 143 -9.15 0.90 8.40
C TYR A 143 -9.81 2.08 9.09
N THR A 144 -10.41 1.85 10.26
CA THR A 144 -10.79 2.95 11.15
C THR A 144 -9.57 3.76 11.56
N HIS A 145 -9.79 4.94 12.15
CA HIS A 145 -8.76 5.50 13.00
C HIS A 145 -8.49 4.60 14.22
N MET A 146 -7.43 4.88 14.97
CA MET A 146 -7.10 4.12 16.17
C MET A 146 -8.11 4.40 17.30
N LEU A 147 -8.81 3.37 17.77
CA LEU A 147 -9.71 3.42 18.93
C LEU A 147 -8.96 3.00 20.20
N ILE A 148 -9.10 3.74 21.30
CA ILE A 148 -8.52 3.33 22.59
C ILE A 148 -9.44 2.29 23.23
N ALA A 149 -8.99 1.03 23.31
CA ALA A 149 -9.82 -0.10 23.72
C ALA A 149 -10.44 0.09 25.11
N GLU A 150 -9.63 0.50 26.09
CA GLU A 150 -10.08 0.75 27.47
C GLU A 150 -11.24 1.78 27.52
N SER A 151 -11.08 2.92 26.86
CA SER A 151 -12.11 3.95 26.78
C SER A 151 -13.36 3.45 26.04
N PHE A 152 -13.15 2.70 24.96
CA PHE A 152 -14.23 2.15 24.14
C PHE A 152 -15.08 1.15 24.93
N VAL A 153 -14.46 0.29 25.75
CA VAL A 153 -15.16 -0.67 26.62
C VAL A 153 -15.95 0.06 27.70
N LYS A 154 -15.30 0.97 28.43
CA LYS A 154 -15.86 1.59 29.64
C LYS A 154 -16.94 2.63 29.36
N SER A 155 -16.87 3.35 28.23
CA SER A 155 -17.70 4.54 28.00
C SER A 155 -18.54 4.42 26.72
N PRO A 156 -19.87 4.32 26.83
CA PRO A 156 -20.76 4.47 25.69
C PRO A 156 -20.53 5.78 24.94
N HIS A 157 -20.27 6.88 25.65
CA HIS A 157 -19.98 8.17 25.02
C HIS A 157 -18.73 8.11 24.14
N ALA A 158 -17.65 7.49 24.61
CA ALA A 158 -16.43 7.30 23.82
C ALA A 158 -16.70 6.45 22.56
N ARG A 159 -17.55 5.40 22.67
CA ARG A 159 -17.94 4.59 21.50
C ARG A 159 -18.64 5.42 20.44
N HIS A 160 -19.64 6.21 20.82
CA HIS A 160 -20.40 7.06 19.90
C HIS A 160 -19.52 8.16 19.26
N ALA A 161 -18.55 8.70 20.01
CA ALA A 161 -17.67 9.75 19.51
C ALA A 161 -16.60 9.22 18.53
N GLU A 162 -16.02 8.06 18.82
CA GLU A 162 -14.87 7.54 18.07
C GLU A 162 -15.30 6.64 16.91
N PHE A 163 -16.33 5.80 17.07
CA PHE A 163 -16.74 4.83 16.06
C PHE A 163 -18.05 5.18 15.37
N ALA A 164 -18.03 5.12 14.04
CA ALA A 164 -19.20 5.22 13.20
C ALA A 164 -18.94 4.48 11.89
N LEU A 165 -20.01 4.08 11.22
CA LEU A 165 -20.02 3.51 9.88
C LEU A 165 -20.69 4.47 8.90
N TYR A 166 -20.37 4.35 7.60
CA TYR A 166 -21.25 4.85 6.55
C TYR A 166 -22.15 3.72 6.04
N GLU A 167 -23.24 4.07 5.35
CA GLU A 167 -24.17 3.08 4.81
C GLU A 167 -23.50 2.15 3.79
N GLY A 168 -23.68 0.84 3.94
CA GLY A 168 -23.09 -0.18 3.07
C GLY A 168 -21.60 -0.43 3.30
N GLU A 169 -21.00 0.12 4.36
CA GLU A 169 -19.59 -0.13 4.70
C GLU A 169 -19.31 -1.63 4.91
N ASN A 170 -18.25 -2.11 4.24
CA ASN A 170 -17.78 -3.50 4.29
C ASN A 170 -16.26 -3.55 4.13
N ARG A 171 -15.66 -4.70 4.45
CA ARG A 171 -14.20 -4.93 4.41
C ARG A 171 -13.47 -3.92 5.31
N LEU A 172 -14.03 -3.72 6.50
CA LEU A 172 -13.55 -2.78 7.49
C LEU A 172 -12.69 -3.49 8.53
N VAL A 173 -11.49 -2.99 8.73
CA VAL A 173 -10.62 -3.37 9.86
C VAL A 173 -10.69 -2.29 10.91
N VAL A 174 -11.02 -2.68 12.15
CA VAL A 174 -11.04 -1.73 13.27
C VAL A 174 -9.72 -1.80 14.01
N GLN A 175 -8.98 -0.70 14.05
CA GLN A 175 -7.71 -0.62 14.77
C GLN A 175 -7.93 -0.22 16.23
N LEU A 176 -7.42 -1.04 17.15
CA LEU A 176 -7.38 -0.82 18.58
C LEU A 176 -5.97 -0.40 19.04
N ALA A 177 -5.92 0.58 19.92
CA ALA A 177 -4.84 0.77 20.88
C ALA A 177 -5.24 0.11 22.20
N ALA A 178 -4.54 -0.95 22.55
CA ALA A 178 -4.77 -1.72 23.76
C ALA A 178 -3.44 -2.04 24.45
N LYS A 179 -3.50 -2.28 25.76
CA LYS A 179 -2.35 -2.64 26.60
C LYS A 179 -2.64 -3.83 27.52
N SER A 180 -3.82 -4.45 27.39
CA SER A 180 -4.27 -5.61 28.16
C SER A 180 -5.08 -6.54 27.26
N GLY A 181 -4.99 -7.85 27.49
CA GLY A 181 -5.80 -8.83 26.78
C GLY A 181 -7.31 -8.67 27.02
N THR A 182 -7.70 -8.33 28.24
CA THR A 182 -9.10 -8.11 28.64
C THR A 182 -9.75 -6.98 27.85
N ASP A 183 -9.17 -5.78 27.85
CA ASP A 183 -9.77 -4.63 27.14
C ASP A 183 -9.80 -4.88 25.62
N ALA A 184 -8.75 -5.52 25.09
CA ALA A 184 -8.67 -5.86 23.67
C ALA A 184 -9.79 -6.84 23.26
N ALA A 185 -10.01 -7.89 24.04
CA ALA A 185 -11.04 -8.89 23.81
C ALA A 185 -12.46 -8.31 23.95
N GLU A 186 -12.73 -7.55 25.01
CA GLU A 186 -14.03 -6.92 25.22
C GLU A 186 -14.36 -5.90 24.12
N ALA A 187 -13.40 -5.07 23.71
CA ALA A 187 -13.58 -4.16 22.59
C ALA A 187 -13.86 -4.92 21.29
N ALA A 188 -13.12 -6.01 21.02
CA ALA A 188 -13.33 -6.84 19.84
C ALA A 188 -14.73 -7.47 19.82
N LEU A 189 -15.24 -7.94 20.95
CA LEU A 189 -16.60 -8.48 21.07
C LEU A 189 -17.67 -7.41 20.76
N LEU A 190 -17.50 -6.19 21.25
CA LEU A 190 -18.40 -5.08 20.97
C LEU A 190 -18.39 -4.65 19.50
N LEU A 191 -17.24 -4.77 18.83
CA LEU A 191 -17.03 -4.35 17.44
C LEU A 191 -17.35 -5.44 16.41
N ARG A 192 -17.34 -6.71 16.81
CA ARG A 192 -17.56 -7.87 15.94
C ARG A 192 -18.73 -7.74 14.96
N PRO A 193 -19.91 -7.21 15.32
CA PRO A 193 -21.03 -7.08 14.38
C PRO A 193 -20.80 -6.03 13.27
N TYR A 194 -19.77 -5.19 13.42
CA TYR A 194 -19.57 -3.95 12.65
C TYR A 194 -18.27 -3.94 11.87
N CYS A 195 -17.47 -5.02 11.92
CA CYS A 195 -16.19 -5.10 11.22
C CYS A 195 -15.87 -6.50 10.72
N ASP A 196 -14.92 -6.57 9.79
CA ASP A 196 -14.43 -7.81 9.19
C ASP A 196 -13.11 -8.29 9.82
N ALA A 197 -12.44 -7.43 10.60
CA ALA A 197 -11.25 -7.78 11.38
C ALA A 197 -10.94 -6.75 12.49
N ILE A 198 -10.15 -7.17 13.47
CA ILE A 198 -9.57 -6.33 14.52
C ILE A 198 -8.07 -6.21 14.31
N ASP A 199 -7.52 -5.00 14.40
CA ASP A 199 -6.08 -4.73 14.30
C ASP A 199 -5.53 -4.16 15.61
N LEU A 200 -4.40 -4.68 16.08
CA LEU A 200 -3.69 -4.14 17.24
C LEU A 200 -2.58 -3.19 16.78
N ASN A 201 -2.64 -1.94 17.26
CA ASN A 201 -1.61 -0.94 16.98
C ASN A 201 -0.38 -1.15 17.87
N CYS A 202 0.68 -1.72 17.29
CA CYS A 202 2.00 -1.85 17.90
C CYS A 202 3.04 -0.94 17.21
N GLY A 203 2.60 0.11 16.51
CA GLY A 203 3.47 0.88 15.60
C GLY A 203 3.41 2.40 15.76
N CYS A 204 2.51 2.95 16.57
CA CYS A 204 2.39 4.39 16.78
C CYS A 204 3.58 4.94 17.61
N PRO A 205 4.43 5.83 17.05
CA PRO A 205 5.59 6.36 17.77
C PRO A 205 5.25 7.65 18.56
N GLN A 206 3.98 8.02 18.67
CA GLN A 206 3.61 9.27 19.35
C GLN A 206 3.93 9.16 20.84
N ARG A 207 4.61 10.18 21.38
CA ARG A 207 5.11 10.17 22.77
C ARG A 207 4.01 9.92 23.80
N TRP A 208 2.82 10.50 23.61
CA TRP A 208 1.70 10.27 24.52
C TRP A 208 1.21 8.82 24.50
N ALA A 209 1.17 8.19 23.32
CA ALA A 209 0.72 6.80 23.17
C ALA A 209 1.72 5.85 23.85
N MET A 210 3.02 6.05 23.58
CA MET A 210 4.08 5.26 24.22
C MET A 210 4.08 5.43 25.75
N LYS A 211 3.85 6.65 26.25
CA LYS A 211 3.73 6.92 27.69
C LYS A 211 2.54 6.20 28.32
N ASP A 212 1.44 6.05 27.58
CA ASP A 212 0.26 5.32 28.05
C ASP A 212 0.37 3.79 27.91
N GLY A 213 1.51 3.28 27.39
CA GLY A 213 1.75 1.85 27.25
C GLY A 213 1.14 1.23 25.98
N ILE A 214 0.76 2.05 24.99
CA ILE A 214 0.17 1.64 23.71
C ILE A 214 1.05 2.06 22.52
N GLY A 215 0.87 1.45 21.36
CA GLY A 215 1.65 1.78 20.15
C GLY A 215 3.05 1.15 20.15
N ALA A 216 4.06 1.90 19.70
CA ALA A 216 5.39 1.36 19.42
C ALA A 216 6.13 0.81 20.65
N VAL A 217 5.75 1.20 21.87
CA VAL A 217 6.30 0.65 23.12
C VAL A 217 6.02 -0.86 23.27
N LEU A 218 4.98 -1.36 22.60
CA LEU A 218 4.62 -2.77 22.59
C LEU A 218 5.62 -3.64 21.79
N LEU A 219 6.45 -3.05 20.93
CA LEU A 219 7.50 -3.76 20.17
C LEU A 219 8.58 -4.36 21.08
N ASP A 220 8.69 -3.87 22.32
CA ASP A 220 9.59 -4.37 23.35
C ASP A 220 8.86 -5.29 24.35
N GLN A 221 7.58 -5.60 24.10
CA GLN A 221 6.72 -6.40 24.98
C GLN A 221 5.94 -7.47 24.19
N PRO A 222 6.64 -8.36 23.45
CA PRO A 222 5.98 -9.30 22.55
C PRO A 222 5.04 -10.27 23.27
N GLU A 223 5.34 -10.67 24.51
CA GLU A 223 4.44 -11.52 25.32
C GLU A 223 3.12 -10.83 25.63
N ARG A 224 3.13 -9.50 25.85
CA ARG A 224 1.90 -8.73 26.06
C ARG A 224 1.07 -8.64 24.79
N VAL A 225 1.71 -8.51 23.62
CA VAL A 225 1.02 -8.53 22.34
C VAL A 225 0.44 -9.92 22.07
N ALA A 226 1.20 -10.98 22.34
CA ALA A 226 0.74 -12.35 22.21
C ALA A 226 -0.46 -12.63 23.13
N ASP A 227 -0.45 -12.15 24.37
CA ASP A 227 -1.58 -12.22 25.28
C ASP A 227 -2.84 -11.52 24.72
N MET A 228 -2.70 -10.32 24.15
CA MET A 228 -3.81 -9.61 23.51
C MET A 228 -4.38 -10.36 22.30
N VAL A 229 -3.52 -10.88 21.42
CA VAL A 229 -3.95 -11.69 20.27
C VAL A 229 -4.70 -12.95 20.72
N ARG A 230 -4.13 -13.69 21.70
CA ARG A 230 -4.78 -14.88 22.26
C ARG A 230 -6.11 -14.55 22.92
N SER A 231 -6.18 -13.44 23.67
CA SER A 231 -7.41 -13.01 24.35
C SER A 231 -8.52 -12.68 23.36
N ILE A 232 -8.22 -11.92 22.30
CA ILE A 232 -9.19 -11.65 21.22
C ILE A 232 -9.67 -12.95 20.60
N ARG A 233 -8.74 -13.85 20.24
CA ARG A 233 -9.09 -15.12 19.61
C ARG A 233 -9.96 -15.98 20.52
N ASN A 234 -9.57 -16.16 21.77
CA ASN A 234 -10.27 -17.00 22.74
C ASN A 234 -11.66 -16.44 23.12
N ALA A 235 -11.85 -15.12 23.00
CA ALA A 235 -13.14 -14.49 23.23
C ALA A 235 -14.13 -14.73 22.07
N MET A 236 -13.66 -15.06 20.86
CA MET A 236 -14.51 -15.38 19.73
C MET A 236 -14.84 -16.88 19.78
N PRO A 237 -16.07 -17.29 20.13
CA PRO A 237 -16.40 -18.71 20.13
C PRO A 237 -16.30 -19.25 18.71
N ASP A 238 -15.62 -20.40 18.56
CA ASP A 238 -15.65 -21.17 17.32
C ASP A 238 -17.13 -21.39 16.96
N GLY A 239 -17.54 -21.08 15.72
CA GLY A 239 -18.94 -21.17 15.29
C GLY A 239 -19.54 -22.57 15.28
N ASN A 240 -18.93 -23.53 15.99
CA ASN A 240 -19.52 -24.81 16.36
C ASN A 240 -20.24 -24.78 17.73
N THR A 241 -20.15 -23.72 18.56
CA THR A 241 -20.70 -23.77 19.95
C THR A 241 -21.52 -22.59 20.46
N ALA A 242 -21.86 -21.57 19.67
CA ALA A 242 -22.69 -20.45 20.17
C ALA A 242 -24.12 -20.43 19.60
N PRO A 243 -25.16 -20.80 20.36
CA PRO A 243 -26.52 -20.36 20.07
C PRO A 243 -26.61 -18.86 20.41
N MET A 244 -26.66 -17.99 19.39
CA MET A 244 -26.92 -16.56 19.61
C MET A 244 -28.33 -16.36 20.18
N MET A 245 -28.40 -15.95 21.44
CA MET A 245 -29.59 -15.35 22.04
C MET A 245 -29.27 -13.89 22.34
N VAL A 246 -29.59 -12.99 21.41
CA VAL A 246 -29.75 -11.56 21.70
C VAL A 246 -30.99 -11.07 20.96
N SER A 247 -32.12 -11.09 21.66
CA SER A 247 -33.28 -10.26 21.31
C SER A 247 -33.00 -8.83 21.76
N ILE A 248 -32.64 -7.96 20.82
CA ILE A 248 -32.94 -6.51 20.94
C ILE A 248 -33.56 -6.10 19.61
N GLY A 249 -34.79 -5.58 19.70
CA GLY A 249 -35.74 -5.45 18.60
C GLY A 249 -35.33 -4.51 17.47
N GLY A 250 -35.88 -4.82 16.29
CA GLY A 250 -35.73 -4.06 15.05
C GLY A 250 -35.36 -4.98 13.89
N ALA A 251 -36.34 -5.69 13.34
CA ALA A 251 -36.13 -6.66 12.26
C ALA A 251 -35.70 -5.97 10.95
N CYS A 252 -34.59 -6.43 10.36
CA CYS A 252 -34.36 -6.39 8.92
C CYS A 252 -34.36 -7.86 8.44
N SER A 253 -35.46 -8.24 7.79
CA SER A 253 -35.66 -9.57 7.21
C SER A 253 -35.12 -9.61 5.78
N SER A 254 -34.01 -10.32 5.55
CA SER A 254 -33.77 -11.13 4.33
C SER A 254 -32.34 -11.69 4.17
N CYS A 255 -31.39 -11.45 5.08
CA CYS A 255 -30.07 -12.08 5.00
C CYS A 255 -29.78 -12.89 6.27
N PRO A 256 -29.56 -14.21 6.21
CA PRO A 256 -29.00 -14.93 7.36
C PRO A 256 -27.56 -14.47 7.52
N ALA A 257 -27.35 -13.44 8.36
CA ALA A 257 -26.03 -12.97 8.75
C ALA A 257 -25.40 -13.99 9.71
N THR A 258 -24.95 -15.13 9.18
CA THR A 258 -24.00 -15.98 9.89
C THR A 258 -22.68 -15.22 9.95
N ALA A 259 -22.48 -14.44 11.02
CA ALA A 259 -21.19 -13.86 11.33
C ALA A 259 -20.14 -14.98 11.30
N PRO A 260 -18.99 -14.80 10.62
CA PRO A 260 -18.02 -15.86 10.45
C PRO A 260 -17.56 -16.41 11.82
N PRO A 261 -17.31 -17.72 11.94
CA PRO A 261 -16.97 -18.39 13.21
C PRO A 261 -15.74 -17.82 13.91
N PHE A 262 -14.92 -17.02 13.22
CA PHE A 262 -13.76 -16.33 13.77
C PHE A 262 -13.72 -14.88 13.25
N LEU A 263 -13.19 -13.97 14.05
CA LEU A 263 -12.88 -12.59 13.63
C LEU A 263 -11.35 -12.49 13.47
N PRO A 264 -10.82 -12.24 12.25
CA PRO A 264 -9.38 -12.11 12.04
C PRO A 264 -8.74 -11.08 12.97
N CYS A 265 -7.60 -11.44 13.55
CA CYS A 265 -6.80 -10.55 14.38
C CYS A 265 -5.53 -10.16 13.63
N VAL A 266 -5.29 -8.86 13.50
CA VAL A 266 -4.16 -8.27 12.78
C VAL A 266 -3.23 -7.62 13.79
N VAL A 267 -1.93 -7.62 13.51
CA VAL A 267 -0.97 -6.81 14.25
C VAL A 267 -0.29 -5.84 13.29
N LYS A 268 -0.42 -4.53 13.54
CA LYS A 268 0.31 -3.49 12.82
C LYS A 268 1.54 -3.05 13.60
N MET A 269 2.72 -3.33 13.05
CA MET A 269 4.01 -3.02 13.67
C MET A 269 4.86 -2.03 12.86
N ARG A 270 5.93 -1.56 13.48
CA ARG A 270 7.10 -0.96 12.82
C ARG A 270 8.29 -1.91 12.94
N ILE A 271 9.25 -1.80 12.04
CA ILE A 271 10.53 -2.50 12.19
C ILE A 271 11.33 -1.94 13.37
N LYS A 272 12.23 -2.74 13.93
CA LYS A 272 13.23 -2.35 14.92
C LYS A 272 14.58 -2.14 14.21
N ASP A 273 15.48 -1.42 14.86
CA ASP A 273 16.81 -1.13 14.28
C ASP A 273 17.62 -2.43 14.10
N ASP A 274 17.47 -3.39 15.02
CA ASP A 274 17.89 -4.77 14.80
C ASP A 274 16.74 -5.57 14.17
N LEU A 275 16.95 -6.00 12.92
CA LEU A 275 15.96 -6.76 12.15
C LEU A 275 15.66 -8.14 12.76
N ARG A 276 16.59 -8.75 13.51
CA ARG A 276 16.33 -10.02 14.21
C ARG A 276 15.16 -9.88 15.17
N ASN A 277 15.19 -8.81 15.97
CA ASN A 277 14.10 -8.48 16.89
C ASN A 277 12.77 -8.19 16.16
N SER A 278 12.82 -7.69 14.92
CA SER A 278 11.61 -7.49 14.11
C SER A 278 11.00 -8.81 13.67
N VAL A 279 11.83 -9.74 13.20
CA VAL A 279 11.42 -11.09 12.79
C VAL A 279 10.91 -11.88 13.99
N ASP A 280 11.60 -11.82 15.13
CA ASP A 280 11.21 -12.53 16.35
C ASP A 280 9.89 -12.02 16.91
N PHE A 281 9.68 -10.70 16.92
CA PHE A 281 8.39 -10.10 17.30
C PHE A 281 7.27 -10.58 16.38
N ALA A 282 7.52 -10.59 15.07
CA ALA A 282 6.56 -10.99 14.08
C ALA A 282 6.15 -12.47 14.21
N ARG A 283 7.13 -13.37 14.41
CA ARG A 283 6.89 -14.80 14.65
C ARG A 283 6.13 -15.06 15.93
N GLN A 284 6.38 -14.28 16.99
CA GLN A 284 5.61 -14.39 18.24
C GLN A 284 4.14 -13.97 18.04
N CYS A 285 3.89 -12.93 17.25
CA CYS A 285 2.53 -12.53 16.88
C CYS A 285 1.81 -13.61 16.05
N GLU A 286 2.49 -14.19 15.07
CA GLU A 286 1.97 -15.32 14.28
C GLU A 286 1.66 -16.53 15.18
N ALA A 287 2.59 -16.96 16.03
CA ALA A 287 2.40 -18.07 16.96
C ALA A 287 1.26 -17.83 17.95
N ALA A 288 0.98 -16.56 18.29
CA ALA A 288 -0.17 -16.19 19.11
C ALA A 288 -1.51 -16.31 18.37
N GLY A 289 -1.51 -16.37 17.04
CA GLY A 289 -2.69 -16.52 16.19
C GLY A 289 -3.06 -15.30 15.37
N ALA A 290 -2.14 -14.36 15.13
CA ALA A 290 -2.38 -13.25 14.21
C ALA A 290 -2.66 -13.79 12.80
N SER A 291 -3.72 -13.31 12.15
CA SER A 291 -4.17 -13.74 10.83
C SER A 291 -3.34 -13.14 9.70
N TRP A 292 -2.80 -11.94 9.90
CA TRP A 292 -1.75 -11.32 9.08
C TRP A 292 -1.05 -10.22 9.87
N LEU A 293 0.10 -9.77 9.38
CA LEU A 293 0.81 -8.64 9.94
C LEU A 293 0.83 -7.47 8.96
N THR A 294 0.72 -6.25 9.48
CA THR A 294 0.99 -5.04 8.70
C THR A 294 2.30 -4.42 9.18
N VAL A 295 3.31 -4.35 8.30
CA VAL A 295 4.65 -3.88 8.66
C VAL A 295 4.92 -2.53 8.04
N HIS A 296 5.09 -1.50 8.88
CA HIS A 296 5.67 -0.25 8.44
C HIS A 296 7.19 -0.38 8.39
N GLY A 297 7.78 -0.33 7.19
CA GLY A 297 9.23 -0.45 6.96
C GLY A 297 10.08 0.74 7.45
N ARG A 298 9.70 1.39 8.55
CA ARG A 298 10.50 2.40 9.26
C ARG A 298 10.49 2.10 10.75
N SER A 299 11.60 2.38 11.43
CA SER A 299 11.65 2.25 12.88
C SER A 299 10.81 3.33 13.59
N ALA A 300 10.54 3.14 14.88
CA ALA A 300 9.81 4.13 15.68
C ALA A 300 10.58 5.44 15.86
N THR A 301 11.91 5.37 15.83
CA THR A 301 12.85 6.50 15.95
C THR A 301 13.14 7.19 14.61
N SER A 302 12.75 6.58 13.50
CA SER A 302 12.94 7.13 12.16
C SER A 302 12.19 8.45 11.97
N GLN A 303 12.86 9.42 11.35
CA GLN A 303 12.22 10.63 10.81
C GLN A 303 11.11 10.24 9.80
N PRO A 304 9.98 10.97 9.72
CA PRO A 304 8.91 10.67 8.78
C PRO A 304 9.34 10.64 7.31
N SER A 305 10.37 11.42 6.93
CA SER A 305 10.95 11.51 5.60
C SER A 305 11.94 10.39 5.26
N ALA A 306 12.35 9.58 6.25
CA ALA A 306 13.30 8.50 6.02
C ALA A 306 12.80 7.53 4.94
N ALA A 307 13.72 6.94 4.17
CA ALA A 307 13.37 5.90 3.21
C ALA A 307 12.69 4.72 3.90
N VAL A 308 11.77 4.05 3.19
CA VAL A 308 11.17 2.80 3.68
C VAL A 308 12.10 1.66 3.35
N GLN A 309 12.37 0.82 4.34
CA GLN A 309 13.28 -0.32 4.22
C GLN A 309 12.52 -1.54 3.70
N PHE A 310 12.37 -1.64 2.37
CA PHE A 310 11.65 -2.77 1.75
C PHE A 310 12.32 -4.12 2.02
N GLU A 311 13.66 -4.20 2.05
CA GLU A 311 14.36 -5.46 2.36
C GLU A 311 14.06 -5.97 3.77
N ALA A 312 13.87 -5.06 4.73
CA ALA A 312 13.46 -5.44 6.09
C ALA A 312 12.05 -6.06 6.10
N VAL A 313 11.11 -5.47 5.33
CA VAL A 313 9.74 -6.02 5.21
C VAL A 313 9.73 -7.34 4.47
N LYS A 314 10.54 -7.47 3.40
CA LYS A 314 10.75 -8.72 2.66
C LYS A 314 11.24 -9.83 3.60
N LEU A 315 12.27 -9.54 4.40
CA LEU A 315 12.83 -10.50 5.35
C LEU A 315 11.77 -10.99 6.35
N ILE A 316 10.94 -10.08 6.89
CA ILE A 316 9.83 -10.49 7.78
C ILE A 316 8.84 -11.37 7.03
N ARG A 317 8.41 -10.97 5.82
CA ARG A 317 7.46 -11.72 4.99
C ARG A 317 7.94 -13.13 4.66
N GLU A 318 9.23 -13.31 4.38
CA GLU A 318 9.83 -14.61 4.07
C GLU A 318 9.97 -15.53 5.29
N ASN A 319 9.84 -14.99 6.51
CA ASN A 319 9.99 -15.72 7.76
C ASN A 319 8.65 -16.01 8.48
N LEU A 320 7.52 -15.74 7.81
CA LEU A 320 6.17 -15.98 8.30
C LEU A 320 5.38 -16.86 7.31
N SER A 321 4.43 -17.62 7.84
CA SER A 321 3.43 -18.41 7.09
C SER A 321 2.11 -17.67 6.91
N VAL A 322 1.88 -16.58 7.65
CA VAL A 322 0.76 -15.65 7.45
C VAL A 322 1.15 -14.50 6.52
N PRO A 323 0.20 -13.89 5.79
CA PRO A 323 0.52 -12.78 4.90
C PRO A 323 1.10 -11.56 5.62
N VAL A 324 1.88 -10.79 4.88
CA VAL A 324 2.38 -9.48 5.30
C VAL A 324 1.84 -8.40 4.38
N VAL A 325 1.27 -7.36 4.98
CA VAL A 325 0.90 -6.11 4.32
C VAL A 325 2.04 -5.11 4.51
N LEU A 326 2.55 -4.58 3.40
CA LEU A 326 3.52 -3.49 3.44
C LEU A 326 2.82 -2.17 3.77
N ASN A 327 3.39 -1.40 4.69
CA ASN A 327 3.01 0.00 4.92
C ASN A 327 4.21 0.96 4.79
N GLY A 328 3.94 2.12 4.19
CA GLY A 328 4.92 3.18 3.96
C GLY A 328 5.48 3.19 2.53
N GLY A 329 5.76 4.38 2.01
CA GLY A 329 6.39 4.55 0.69
C GLY A 329 5.44 4.45 -0.49
N VAL A 330 4.25 3.88 -0.30
CA VAL A 330 3.19 3.77 -1.32
C VAL A 330 2.48 5.11 -1.49
N ARG A 331 2.74 5.81 -2.60
CA ARG A 331 2.23 7.17 -2.89
C ARG A 331 1.44 7.26 -4.19
N ASP A 332 1.53 6.24 -5.02
CA ASP A 332 0.84 6.05 -6.30
C ASP A 332 0.83 4.54 -6.63
N VAL A 333 0.26 4.15 -7.75
CA VAL A 333 0.26 2.73 -8.15
C VAL A 333 1.65 2.22 -8.53
N SER A 334 2.48 3.07 -9.14
CA SER A 334 3.83 2.70 -9.58
C SER A 334 4.70 2.27 -8.38
N THR A 335 4.72 3.09 -7.33
CA THR A 335 5.38 2.79 -6.05
C THR A 335 4.76 1.61 -5.34
N ALA A 336 3.45 1.36 -5.48
CA ALA A 336 2.81 0.17 -4.92
C ALA A 336 3.28 -1.11 -5.61
N MET A 337 3.34 -1.12 -6.95
CA MET A 337 3.81 -2.26 -7.74
C MET A 337 5.29 -2.54 -7.50
N GLU A 338 6.14 -1.50 -7.49
CA GLU A 338 7.56 -1.64 -7.17
C GLU A 338 7.72 -2.30 -5.79
N ALA A 339 6.98 -1.79 -4.80
CA ALA A 339 7.09 -2.31 -3.46
C ALA A 339 6.56 -3.74 -3.33
N ALA A 340 5.50 -4.11 -4.05
CA ALA A 340 5.01 -5.49 -4.12
C ALA A 340 6.06 -6.46 -4.66
N LEU A 341 6.75 -6.09 -5.75
CA LEU A 341 7.77 -6.92 -6.38
C LEU A 341 9.05 -7.02 -5.55
N ARG A 342 9.42 -5.95 -4.85
CA ARG A 342 10.57 -5.95 -3.96
C ARG A 342 10.34 -6.76 -2.68
N THR A 343 9.12 -6.73 -2.14
CA THR A 343 8.82 -7.31 -0.83
C THR A 343 8.11 -8.67 -0.89
N GLY A 344 7.48 -9.00 -2.01
CA GLY A 344 6.57 -10.15 -2.10
C GLY A 344 5.24 -9.95 -1.34
N CYS A 345 4.88 -8.71 -0.97
CA CYS A 345 3.60 -8.39 -0.35
C CYS A 345 2.52 -8.12 -1.41
N GLY A 346 1.37 -8.81 -1.31
CA GLY A 346 0.20 -8.56 -2.16
C GLY A 346 -0.73 -7.49 -1.59
N GLY A 347 -0.64 -7.23 -0.27
CA GLY A 347 -1.30 -6.11 0.39
C GLY A 347 -0.40 -4.87 0.50
N LEU A 348 -0.89 -3.73 0.00
CA LEU A 348 -0.16 -2.46 -0.02
C LEU A 348 -1.00 -1.39 0.69
N MET A 349 -0.51 -0.93 1.83
CA MET A 349 -1.21 0.03 2.68
C MET A 349 -0.62 1.44 2.55
N SER A 350 -1.46 2.41 2.17
CA SER A 350 -1.08 3.83 2.10
C SER A 350 -1.81 4.69 3.14
N ALA A 351 -1.08 5.66 3.67
CA ALA A 351 -1.60 6.69 4.58
C ALA A 351 -1.55 8.06 3.88
N ASN A 352 -0.36 8.68 3.91
CA ASN A 352 -0.14 10.01 3.34
C ASN A 352 -0.45 10.12 1.84
N GLY A 353 -0.22 9.06 1.06
CA GLY A 353 -0.59 9.05 -0.36
C GLY A 353 -2.10 9.25 -0.54
N LEU A 354 -2.92 8.48 0.19
CA LEU A 354 -4.37 8.60 0.12
C LEU A 354 -4.91 9.91 0.72
N LEU A 355 -4.26 10.46 1.73
CA LEU A 355 -4.62 11.79 2.25
C LEU A 355 -4.28 12.92 1.26
N ASP A 356 -3.27 12.72 0.42
CA ASP A 356 -2.96 13.64 -0.69
C ASP A 356 -3.98 13.45 -1.81
N ASN A 357 -4.20 12.22 -2.26
CA ASN A 357 -5.11 11.85 -3.33
C ASN A 357 -5.84 10.51 -3.04
N PRO A 358 -7.12 10.54 -2.61
CA PRO A 358 -7.88 9.32 -2.32
C PRO A 358 -8.10 8.41 -3.54
N ALA A 359 -7.95 8.93 -4.76
CA ALA A 359 -8.11 8.19 -6.00
C ALA A 359 -6.79 7.70 -6.60
N MET A 360 -5.68 7.78 -5.87
CA MET A 360 -4.36 7.36 -6.35
C MET A 360 -4.26 5.88 -6.80
N PHE A 361 -5.23 5.03 -6.46
CA PHE A 361 -5.30 3.63 -6.89
C PHE A 361 -6.38 3.37 -7.96
N TYR A 362 -7.13 4.39 -8.35
CA TYR A 362 -8.23 4.27 -9.30
C TYR A 362 -7.69 4.15 -10.73
N SER A 363 -8.16 3.13 -11.45
CA SER A 363 -7.70 2.79 -12.80
C SER A 363 -8.65 3.23 -13.92
N GLY A 364 -9.84 3.74 -13.60
CA GLY A 364 -10.88 4.03 -14.60
C GLY A 364 -11.01 5.50 -14.99
N ALA A 365 -9.97 6.32 -14.79
CA ALA A 365 -9.95 7.70 -15.29
C ALA A 365 -9.41 7.70 -16.72
N SER A 366 -10.01 8.45 -17.63
CA SER A 366 -9.47 8.60 -18.97
C SER A 366 -8.33 9.63 -18.99
N ARG A 367 -7.43 9.52 -19.95
CA ARG A 367 -6.37 10.51 -20.18
C ARG A 367 -6.91 11.93 -20.36
N ALA A 368 -7.97 12.07 -21.14
CA ALA A 368 -8.63 13.35 -21.39
C ALA A 368 -9.17 13.98 -20.09
N ALA A 369 -9.75 13.17 -19.19
CA ALA A 369 -10.23 13.66 -17.89
C ALA A 369 -9.08 14.21 -17.04
N MET A 370 -7.91 13.57 -17.08
CA MET A 370 -6.75 14.07 -16.35
C MET A 370 -6.08 15.28 -16.98
N GLU A 371 -5.99 15.34 -18.31
CA GLU A 371 -5.49 16.53 -19.01
C GLU A 371 -6.38 17.75 -18.73
N ALA A 372 -7.70 17.56 -18.66
CA ALA A 372 -8.64 18.61 -18.26
C ALA A 372 -8.39 19.10 -16.82
N GLU A 373 -8.15 18.19 -15.87
CA GLU A 373 -7.84 18.57 -14.49
C GLU A 373 -6.48 19.30 -14.37
N LEU A 374 -5.45 18.84 -15.09
CA LEU A 374 -4.15 19.51 -15.14
C LEU A 374 -4.26 20.90 -15.77
N SER A 375 -5.05 21.05 -16.84
CA SER A 375 -5.33 22.33 -17.47
C SER A 375 -6.06 23.28 -16.51
N PHE A 376 -7.04 22.78 -15.75
CA PHE A 376 -7.72 23.57 -14.72
C PHE A 376 -6.73 24.07 -13.65
N VAL A 377 -5.88 23.20 -13.12
CA VAL A 377 -4.84 23.58 -12.15
C VAL A 377 -3.88 24.64 -12.73
N ALA A 378 -3.41 24.43 -13.96
CA ALA A 378 -2.52 25.35 -14.67
C ALA A 378 -3.19 26.71 -15.01
N SER A 379 -4.51 26.76 -15.06
CA SER A 379 -5.23 28.04 -15.22
C SER A 379 -5.31 28.85 -13.92
N ARG A 380 -5.21 28.19 -12.75
CA ARG A 380 -5.29 28.85 -11.42
C ARG A 380 -3.93 29.21 -10.85
N CYS A 381 -2.94 28.37 -11.06
CA CYS A 381 -1.54 28.68 -10.79
C CYS A 381 -0.95 29.18 -12.11
N GLU A 382 -0.39 30.39 -12.20
CA GLU A 382 0.33 30.87 -13.39
C GLU A 382 1.56 29.99 -13.71
N TRP A 383 1.35 28.73 -14.10
CA TRP A 383 2.35 27.69 -14.23
C TRP A 383 2.03 26.86 -15.48
N SER A 384 2.93 26.87 -16.47
CA SER A 384 2.81 26.01 -17.64
C SER A 384 3.53 24.68 -17.39
N PRO A 385 2.84 23.53 -17.39
CA PRO A 385 3.52 22.24 -17.34
C PRO A 385 4.18 21.97 -18.70
N GLN A 386 5.48 21.68 -18.72
CA GLN A 386 6.13 21.06 -19.87
C GLN A 386 5.60 19.62 -19.99
N THR A 387 4.83 19.33 -21.03
CA THR A 387 4.40 17.98 -21.39
C THR A 387 5.39 17.40 -22.41
N CYS A 388 5.77 16.14 -22.22
CA CYS A 388 6.50 15.38 -23.24
C CYS A 388 5.51 14.66 -24.15
N ASP A 389 5.86 14.52 -25.43
CA ASP A 389 4.98 13.96 -26.46
C ASP A 389 4.59 12.48 -26.20
N PRO A 390 3.36 12.08 -26.53
CA PRO A 390 2.82 10.77 -26.17
C PRO A 390 3.19 9.64 -27.14
N VAL A 391 3.41 8.45 -26.57
CA VAL A 391 3.33 7.16 -27.28
C VAL A 391 1.88 6.66 -27.23
N SER A 392 1.32 6.28 -28.38
CA SER A 392 -0.07 5.79 -28.49
C SER A 392 -0.22 4.37 -27.92
N LEU A 393 -1.28 4.14 -27.12
CA LEU A 393 -1.66 2.81 -26.62
C LEU A 393 -3.02 2.35 -27.20
N PRO A 394 -3.29 1.03 -27.23
CA PRO A 394 -4.51 0.47 -27.82
C PRO A 394 -5.77 0.75 -26.96
N ALA A 395 -6.93 0.72 -27.61
CA ALA A 395 -8.23 1.08 -27.04
C ALA A 395 -8.63 0.26 -25.81
N GLU A 396 -9.22 0.96 -24.82
CA GLU A 396 -9.67 0.43 -23.53
C GLU A 396 -10.90 -0.47 -23.65
N THR A 397 -10.87 -1.62 -22.97
CA THR A 397 -12.07 -2.36 -22.58
C THR A 397 -12.32 -2.15 -21.09
N ALA A 398 -13.47 -1.54 -20.77
CA ALA A 398 -13.99 -1.41 -19.42
C ALA A 398 -14.07 -2.79 -18.74
N ALA A 399 -13.43 -2.94 -17.59
CA ALA A 399 -13.52 -4.16 -16.81
C ALA A 399 -14.87 -4.17 -16.05
N PRO A 400 -15.68 -5.24 -16.14
CA PRO A 400 -16.94 -5.33 -15.43
C PRO A 400 -16.72 -5.42 -13.91
N ASP A 401 -17.66 -4.85 -13.16
CA ASP A 401 -17.78 -4.89 -11.70
C ASP A 401 -17.85 -6.34 -11.18
N ALA A 402 -16.69 -6.94 -10.94
CA ALA A 402 -16.59 -8.31 -10.42
C ALA A 402 -16.06 -8.35 -8.98
N PHE A 403 -16.52 -7.49 -8.06
CA PHE A 403 -15.98 -7.47 -6.69
C PHE A 403 -17.01 -7.32 -5.56
N SER A 404 -18.08 -8.11 -5.61
CA SER A 404 -18.96 -8.38 -4.48
C SER A 404 -18.76 -9.81 -3.96
N LYS A 405 -17.75 -10.01 -3.12
CA LYS A 405 -17.73 -11.13 -2.18
C LYS A 405 -17.29 -10.59 -0.83
N ALA A 406 -18.17 -10.71 0.17
CA ALA A 406 -17.85 -10.54 1.58
C ALA A 406 -16.62 -11.39 1.94
N PHE A 407 -15.90 -11.02 3.01
CA PHE A 407 -14.85 -11.87 3.57
C PHE A 407 -15.47 -13.24 3.91
N SER A 408 -15.24 -14.23 3.04
CA SER A 408 -15.71 -15.60 3.27
C SER A 408 -14.66 -16.32 4.11
N PRO A 409 -15.04 -16.97 5.24
CA PRO A 409 -14.11 -17.60 6.17
C PRO A 409 -13.32 -18.78 5.58
N VAL A 410 -13.62 -19.20 4.34
CA VAL A 410 -13.04 -20.37 3.67
C VAL A 410 -12.23 -20.00 2.41
N ARG A 411 -12.02 -18.70 2.12
CA ARG A 411 -10.92 -18.30 1.22
C ARG A 411 -9.93 -17.43 1.97
N PRO A 412 -8.64 -17.80 1.99
CA PRO A 412 -7.69 -17.20 2.92
C PRO A 412 -7.52 -15.72 2.59
N VAL A 413 -6.88 -15.00 3.50
CA VAL A 413 -6.14 -13.75 3.23
C VAL A 413 -5.05 -13.92 2.15
N SER A 414 -5.17 -14.91 1.27
CA SER A 414 -4.26 -15.27 0.21
C SER A 414 -4.15 -14.20 -0.86
N PHE A 415 -5.17 -13.34 -1.00
CA PHE A 415 -5.09 -12.13 -1.83
C PHE A 415 -4.09 -11.09 -1.28
N LEU A 416 -3.60 -11.27 -0.04
CA LEU A 416 -2.52 -10.46 0.53
C LEU A 416 -1.13 -11.05 0.20
N TRP A 417 -1.04 -12.22 -0.43
CA TRP A 417 0.21 -12.72 -1.00
C TRP A 417 0.46 -12.10 -2.37
N ALA A 418 1.71 -11.74 -2.66
CA ALA A 418 2.06 -11.28 -3.99
C ALA A 418 2.05 -12.43 -5.01
N PRO A 419 1.85 -12.12 -6.30
CA PRO A 419 2.14 -13.07 -7.38
C PRO A 419 3.64 -13.41 -7.43
N ASN A 420 3.99 -14.63 -7.87
CA ASN A 420 5.38 -15.06 -8.08
C ASN A 420 6.03 -14.25 -9.21
N ARG A 421 6.81 -13.21 -8.88
CA ARG A 421 7.56 -12.35 -9.82
C ARG A 421 8.88 -11.89 -9.22
N SER A 422 9.85 -11.51 -10.06
CA SER A 422 11.22 -11.16 -9.65
C SER A 422 11.40 -9.67 -9.35
N SER A 423 12.48 -9.30 -8.65
CA SER A 423 12.83 -7.89 -8.42
C SER A 423 13.31 -7.15 -9.67
N ALA A 424 13.82 -7.86 -10.68
CA ALA A 424 14.21 -7.28 -11.96
C ALA A 424 12.99 -6.70 -12.72
N ASP A 425 11.82 -7.32 -12.54
CA ASP A 425 10.55 -6.87 -13.12
C ASP A 425 10.10 -5.51 -12.55
N ALA A 426 10.55 -5.15 -11.32
CA ALA A 426 10.17 -3.90 -10.67
C ALA A 426 10.74 -2.66 -11.38
N VAL A 427 11.98 -2.75 -11.87
CA VAL A 427 12.63 -1.65 -12.58
C VAL A 427 11.97 -1.44 -13.94
N LEU A 428 11.67 -2.53 -14.65
CA LEU A 428 11.02 -2.49 -15.96
C LEU A 428 9.60 -1.91 -15.89
N LEU A 429 8.83 -2.30 -14.86
CA LEU A 429 7.44 -1.87 -14.73
C LEU A 429 7.31 -0.36 -14.53
N ARG A 430 8.26 0.29 -13.85
CA ARG A 430 8.26 1.74 -13.62
C ARG A 430 8.16 2.55 -14.92
N TYR A 431 8.69 2.04 -16.03
CA TYR A 431 8.66 2.68 -17.35
C TYR A 431 7.47 2.27 -18.21
N THR A 432 6.63 1.33 -17.75
CA THR A 432 5.49 0.80 -18.49
C THR A 432 4.13 1.11 -17.85
N VAL A 433 4.13 1.56 -16.57
CA VAL A 433 2.91 2.04 -15.91
C VAL A 433 2.50 3.38 -16.53
N PRO A 434 1.25 3.52 -17.01
CA PRO A 434 0.78 4.76 -17.61
C PRO A 434 1.01 5.99 -16.72
N ASP A 435 1.43 7.11 -17.30
CA ASP A 435 1.68 8.39 -16.60
C ASP A 435 0.45 8.88 -15.82
N LEU A 436 -0.74 8.52 -16.29
CA LEU A 436 -2.01 8.77 -15.62
C LEU A 436 -1.98 8.35 -14.13
N TRP A 437 -1.29 7.26 -13.81
CA TRP A 437 -1.23 6.71 -12.45
C TRP A 437 -0.13 7.34 -11.60
N GLN A 438 0.63 8.27 -12.16
CA GLN A 438 1.72 8.99 -11.51
C GLN A 438 1.34 10.44 -11.17
N THR A 439 0.09 10.86 -11.42
CA THR A 439 -0.34 12.23 -11.08
C THR A 439 -0.44 12.47 -9.58
N ALA A 440 0.11 13.60 -9.16
CA ALA A 440 0.00 14.07 -7.78
C ALA A 440 -1.27 14.90 -7.52
N VAL A 441 -2.12 15.08 -8.55
CA VAL A 441 -3.34 15.88 -8.50
C VAL A 441 -4.54 15.02 -8.12
N THR A 442 -5.34 15.51 -7.18
CA THR A 442 -6.60 14.88 -6.78
C THR A 442 -7.73 15.41 -7.63
N PRO A 443 -8.42 14.58 -8.42
CA PRO A 443 -9.52 15.04 -9.27
C PRO A 443 -10.60 15.78 -8.46
N ARG A 444 -11.17 16.85 -9.04
CA ARG A 444 -12.25 17.61 -8.38
C ARG A 444 -13.47 16.77 -7.99
N GLU A 445 -13.79 15.73 -8.75
CA GLU A 445 -14.86 14.76 -8.40
C GLU A 445 -14.59 14.07 -7.05
N VAL A 446 -13.34 13.73 -6.76
CA VAL A 446 -12.94 13.08 -5.51
C VAL A 446 -13.08 14.03 -4.33
N ILE A 447 -12.69 15.31 -4.52
CA ILE A 447 -12.85 16.37 -3.52
C ILE A 447 -14.35 16.60 -3.24
N SER A 448 -15.16 16.59 -4.29
CA SER A 448 -16.61 16.77 -4.22
C SER A 448 -17.30 15.61 -3.52
N ASP A 449 -16.95 14.37 -3.86
CA ASP A 449 -17.38 13.15 -3.17
C ASP A 449 -17.02 13.19 -1.68
N PHE A 450 -15.81 13.65 -1.34
CA PHE A 450 -15.42 13.82 0.06
C PHE A 450 -16.28 14.84 0.79
N MET A 451 -16.62 15.96 0.16
CA MET A 451 -17.51 16.95 0.76
C MET A 451 -18.92 16.40 1.00
N ARG A 452 -19.49 15.68 0.03
CA ARG A 452 -20.79 15.03 0.20
C ARG A 452 -20.75 14.01 1.34
N ALA A 453 -19.74 13.16 1.36
CA ALA A 453 -19.55 12.16 2.41
C ALA A 453 -19.34 12.82 3.78
N ALA A 454 -18.56 13.91 3.85
CA ALA A 454 -18.31 14.66 5.09
C ALA A 454 -19.59 15.28 5.66
N ILE A 455 -20.47 15.81 4.81
CA ILE A 455 -21.79 16.32 5.24
C ILE A 455 -22.67 15.15 5.71
N ARG A 456 -22.78 14.09 4.91
CA ARG A 456 -23.64 12.93 5.21
C ARG A 456 -23.27 12.24 6.52
N THR A 457 -21.98 12.14 6.83
CA THR A 457 -21.50 11.43 8.03
C THR A 457 -21.23 12.37 9.21
N ASP A 458 -21.71 13.62 9.14
CA ASP A 458 -21.48 14.67 10.15
C ASP A 458 -20.01 14.78 10.58
N LEU A 459 -19.11 14.84 9.61
CA LEU A 459 -17.68 14.96 9.86
C LEU A 459 -17.38 16.33 10.46
N THR A 460 -16.55 16.38 11.51
CA THR A 460 -16.22 17.66 12.13
C THR A 460 -15.53 18.60 11.15
N VAL A 461 -15.95 19.87 11.16
CA VAL A 461 -15.44 20.90 10.23
C VAL A 461 -13.92 21.02 10.23
N PRO A 462 -13.20 20.98 11.38
CA PRO A 462 -11.74 21.03 11.37
C PRO A 462 -11.11 19.87 10.59
N THR A 463 -11.69 18.67 10.71
CA THR A 463 -11.22 17.48 9.99
C THR A 463 -11.58 17.54 8.51
N THR A 464 -12.75 18.06 8.15
CA THR A 464 -13.16 18.33 6.76
C THR A 464 -12.17 19.30 6.11
N VAL A 465 -11.97 20.48 6.70
CA VAL A 465 -11.09 21.53 6.16
C VAL A 465 -9.65 21.03 6.03
N GLN A 466 -9.13 20.33 7.06
CA GLN A 466 -7.77 19.79 7.00
C GLN A 466 -7.56 18.85 5.81
N GLN A 467 -8.51 17.97 5.52
CA GLN A 467 -8.40 17.01 4.42
C GLN A 467 -8.64 17.69 3.07
N VAL A 468 -9.65 18.57 2.96
CA VAL A 468 -9.90 19.37 1.75
C VAL A 468 -8.66 20.16 1.37
N LEU A 469 -8.03 20.88 2.30
CA LEU A 469 -6.83 21.68 1.99
C LEU A 469 -5.64 20.83 1.54
N ARG A 470 -5.61 19.56 1.92
CA ARG A 470 -4.58 18.63 1.50
C ARG A 470 -4.83 18.11 0.09
N MET A 471 -6.07 17.70 -0.20
CA MET A 471 -6.49 17.25 -1.53
C MET A 471 -6.48 18.39 -2.57
N ALA A 472 -7.01 19.55 -2.17
CA ALA A 472 -7.14 20.73 -3.01
C ALA A 472 -5.88 21.62 -3.02
N ARG A 473 -4.73 21.12 -2.54
CA ARG A 473 -3.53 21.94 -2.30
C ARG A 473 -3.02 22.67 -3.56
N LEU A 474 -3.28 22.12 -4.75
CA LEU A 474 -2.90 22.68 -6.05
C LEU A 474 -4.00 23.55 -6.67
N TYR A 475 -5.20 23.53 -6.11
CA TYR A 475 -6.36 24.26 -6.60
C TYR A 475 -6.62 25.57 -5.83
N VAL A 476 -6.12 25.66 -4.60
CA VAL A 476 -6.46 26.70 -3.63
C VAL A 476 -5.26 27.63 -3.40
N SER A 477 -5.46 28.91 -3.67
CA SER A 477 -4.49 29.99 -3.38
C SER A 477 -4.27 30.19 -1.88
N PRO A 478 -3.19 30.88 -1.46
CA PRO A 478 -2.97 31.20 -0.05
C PRO A 478 -4.13 31.97 0.61
N ALA A 479 -4.78 32.88 -0.11
CA ALA A 479 -5.90 33.65 0.40
C ALA A 479 -7.15 32.79 0.61
N GLU A 480 -7.50 31.95 -0.36
CA GLU A 480 -8.62 31.00 -0.26
C GLU A 480 -8.37 29.96 0.84
N ARG A 481 -7.13 29.49 1.01
CA ARG A 481 -6.75 28.61 2.10
C ARG A 481 -7.03 29.26 3.46
N ASN A 482 -6.63 30.51 3.64
CA ASN A 482 -6.88 31.25 4.88
C ASN A 482 -8.38 31.41 5.13
N HIS A 483 -9.16 31.67 4.07
CA HIS A 483 -10.61 31.75 4.17
C HIS A 483 -11.24 30.42 4.61
N LEU A 484 -10.89 29.30 3.97
CA LEU A 484 -11.41 27.97 4.28
C LEU A 484 -11.18 27.55 5.75
N VAL A 485 -10.05 27.94 6.36
CA VAL A 485 -9.73 27.67 7.78
C VAL A 485 -10.65 28.44 8.74
N LEU A 486 -11.24 29.55 8.30
CA LEU A 486 -12.15 30.36 9.12
C LEU A 486 -13.59 29.85 9.08
N LEU A 487 -13.92 28.94 8.18
CA LEU A 487 -15.26 28.39 8.05
C LEU A 487 -15.66 27.53 9.25
N ARG A 488 -16.97 27.46 9.52
CA ARG A 488 -17.53 26.89 10.75
C ARG A 488 -18.63 25.86 10.51
N SER A 489 -18.97 25.57 9.25
CA SER A 489 -19.89 24.49 8.88
C SER A 489 -19.43 23.81 7.59
N ASN A 490 -19.70 22.51 7.42
CA ASN A 490 -19.37 21.80 6.17
C ASN A 490 -20.12 22.39 4.97
N LEU A 491 -21.33 22.93 5.18
CA LEU A 491 -22.08 23.63 4.14
C LEU A 491 -21.35 24.90 3.66
N SER A 492 -20.79 25.69 4.59
CA SER A 492 -20.00 26.87 4.19
C SER A 492 -18.72 26.49 3.43
N VAL A 493 -18.08 25.37 3.81
CA VAL A 493 -16.93 24.82 3.07
C VAL A 493 -17.34 24.42 1.66
N LEU A 494 -18.47 23.71 1.51
CA LEU A 494 -19.00 23.32 0.21
C LEU A 494 -19.28 24.52 -0.68
N ASN A 495 -19.99 25.54 -0.17
CA ASN A 495 -20.30 26.76 -0.91
C ASN A 495 -19.01 27.47 -1.36
N SER A 496 -18.02 27.58 -0.47
CA SER A 496 -16.74 28.18 -0.82
C SER A 496 -16.01 27.40 -1.92
N LEU A 497 -16.07 26.06 -1.92
CA LEU A 497 -15.50 25.23 -2.97
C LEU A 497 -16.26 25.36 -4.31
N GLN A 498 -17.57 25.59 -4.28
CA GLN A 498 -18.38 25.93 -5.46
C GLN A 498 -17.97 27.28 -6.04
N ASP A 499 -17.84 28.31 -5.20
CA ASP A 499 -17.47 29.66 -5.61
C ASP A 499 -16.10 29.70 -6.32
N ILE A 500 -15.14 28.88 -5.86
CA ILE A 500 -13.81 28.78 -6.48
C ILE A 500 -13.73 27.72 -7.59
N GLY A 501 -14.85 27.05 -7.95
CA GLY A 501 -14.92 26.08 -9.04
C GLY A 501 -14.22 24.74 -8.79
N VAL A 502 -13.91 24.42 -7.52
CA VAL A 502 -13.30 23.15 -7.11
C VAL A 502 -14.36 22.07 -6.92
N TYR A 503 -15.57 22.44 -6.48
CA TYR A 503 -16.69 21.51 -6.38
C TYR A 503 -17.34 21.28 -7.75
N VAL A 504 -17.68 20.02 -8.04
CA VAL A 504 -18.41 19.58 -9.24
C VAL A 504 -19.53 18.63 -8.85
N GLU A 505 -20.60 18.55 -9.64
CA GLU A 505 -21.71 17.60 -9.40
C GLU A 505 -21.37 16.15 -9.77
N GLY A 506 -20.34 15.93 -10.60
CA GLY A 506 -19.86 14.59 -10.95
C GLY A 506 -19.24 13.83 -9.77
N GLY A 507 -18.88 12.57 -9.99
CA GLY A 507 -18.27 11.71 -8.98
C GLY A 507 -19.05 10.41 -8.72
N ARG A 508 -18.67 9.72 -7.65
CA ARG A 508 -19.13 8.36 -7.34
C ARG A 508 -20.03 8.29 -6.11
N ILE A 509 -20.13 9.37 -5.34
CA ILE A 509 -21.02 9.49 -4.18
C ILE A 509 -22.13 10.48 -4.55
N GLY A 510 -23.36 10.00 -4.70
CA GLY A 510 -24.47 10.86 -5.13
C GLY A 510 -24.78 12.01 -4.16
N CYS A 511 -25.24 13.14 -4.70
CA CYS A 511 -25.95 14.18 -3.95
C CYS A 511 -27.33 13.63 -3.57
N GLU A 512 -27.68 13.66 -2.29
CA GLU A 512 -29.06 13.44 -1.83
C GLU A 512 -29.61 14.74 -1.27
#